data_AF-I8YYF8-F1
#
_entry.id   AF-I8YYF8-F1
#
_cell.length_a   1.000
_cell.length_b   1.000
_cell.length_c   1.000
_cell.angle_alpha   90.00
_cell.angle_beta   90.00
_cell.angle_gamma   90.00
#
_symmetry.space_group_name_H-M   'P 1'
#
loop_
_entity.id
_entity.type
_entity.pdbx_description
1 polymer ?
#
loop_
_entity_poly.entity_id
_entity_poly.type
_entity_poly.pdbx_seq_one_letter_code
_entity_poly.pdbx_strand_id
1 'polypeptide(L)'
;MERVYDFLEVASHAASLFNRYYHSSYDAERNELTEWFGWEDFDIYSKIKKKYSFCDACKPIIDRYNEIFSGTETDNSGESEINNKEYEIDYSDYGDAVSYIVEAKLLTLDEAQRKALISRIIKRSAALIINGWQTMNSAYQISLNRETFGKGKRNLELYDTFCIINYFLEEAEIFLSNIGDLCDDYNIDVEKMCINLFGSGETYKLYTSVFDNSAYRSKFKYLDELYKSNSDSKGAIETNARKRRDERTTANQQYDAISALLKASGWKGADNTKTAEFVAWLVNGSKPYIRQYVLSGERRDKEKKEMDYKLVEEKFKLIGLTYENGKIKNE
;
A
#
# COMPACT_ATOMS: atom_id res chain seq x y z
N MET A 1 11.83 -14.10 4.90
CA MET A 1 12.39 -12.99 5.73
C MET A 1 13.48 -12.22 5.02
N GLU A 2 14.42 -12.86 4.33
CA GLU A 2 15.45 -12.18 3.52
C GLU A 2 14.84 -11.13 2.57
N ARG A 3 13.84 -11.52 1.77
CA ARG A 3 13.07 -10.59 0.92
C ARG A 3 12.49 -9.36 1.64
N VAL A 4 12.04 -9.50 2.90
CA VAL A 4 11.53 -8.39 3.70
C VAL A 4 12.66 -7.43 4.07
N TYR A 5 13.81 -7.96 4.41
CA TYR A 5 14.98 -7.15 4.78
C TYR A 5 15.57 -6.43 3.58
N ASP A 6 15.64 -7.09 2.42
CA ASP A 6 16.08 -6.47 1.17
C ASP A 6 15.14 -5.33 0.77
N PHE A 7 13.83 -5.54 0.88
CA PHE A 7 12.83 -4.50 0.64
C PHE A 7 13.05 -3.26 1.53
N LEU A 8 13.17 -3.47 2.85
CA LEU A 8 13.38 -2.38 3.81
C LEU A 8 14.72 -1.67 3.61
N GLU A 9 15.75 -2.38 3.17
CA GLU A 9 17.06 -1.81 2.85
C GLU A 9 16.97 -0.88 1.64
N VAL A 10 16.27 -1.30 0.57
CA VAL A 10 16.04 -0.47 -0.62
C VAL A 10 15.22 0.77 -0.27
N ALA A 11 14.12 0.63 0.47
CA ALA A 11 13.29 1.76 0.88
C ALA A 11 14.05 2.74 1.80
N SER A 12 14.85 2.23 2.73
CA SER A 12 15.67 3.06 3.61
C SER A 12 16.78 3.78 2.84
N HIS A 13 17.36 3.13 1.84
CA HIS A 13 18.34 3.75 0.96
C HIS A 13 17.70 4.86 0.12
N ALA A 14 16.48 4.64 -0.39
CA ALA A 14 15.70 5.64 -1.10
C ALA A 14 15.44 6.88 -0.22
N ALA A 15 14.96 6.68 1.02
CA ALA A 15 14.74 7.75 1.98
C ALA A 15 16.03 8.51 2.30
N SER A 16 17.14 7.79 2.49
CA SER A 16 18.43 8.42 2.78
C SER A 16 18.96 9.24 1.62
N LEU A 17 18.86 8.76 0.38
CA LEU A 17 19.33 9.50 -0.80
C LEU A 17 18.46 10.72 -1.04
N PHE A 18 17.14 10.58 -0.87
CA PHE A 18 16.21 11.70 -0.95
C PHE A 18 16.58 12.80 0.04
N ASN A 19 16.71 12.47 1.33
CA ASN A 19 17.01 13.44 2.40
C ASN A 19 18.38 14.12 2.27
N ARG A 20 19.33 13.49 1.57
CA ARG A 20 20.65 14.10 1.32
C ARG A 20 20.66 15.05 0.13
N TYR A 21 19.76 14.83 -0.83
CA TYR A 21 19.74 15.55 -2.09
C TYR A 21 18.69 16.67 -2.13
N TYR A 22 17.53 16.43 -1.51
CA TYR A 22 16.44 17.39 -1.42
C TYR A 22 16.49 18.12 -0.09
N HIS A 23 16.40 19.44 -0.15
CA HIS A 23 16.47 20.32 1.00
C HIS A 23 15.28 21.27 1.00
N SER A 24 14.71 21.45 2.20
CA SER A 24 13.64 22.43 2.43
C SER A 24 13.89 23.15 3.75
N SER A 25 13.79 24.46 3.76
CA SER A 25 13.88 25.29 4.96
C SER A 25 12.74 26.29 4.99
N TYR A 26 12.10 26.44 6.15
CA TYR A 26 11.02 27.39 6.35
C TYR A 26 11.49 28.55 7.24
N ASP A 27 11.43 29.76 6.70
CA ASP A 27 11.66 31.00 7.45
C ASP A 27 10.32 31.44 8.07
N ALA A 28 10.19 31.25 9.39
CA ALA A 28 8.98 31.59 10.13
C ALA A 28 8.74 33.11 10.25
N GLU A 29 9.79 33.93 10.18
CA GLU A 29 9.67 35.39 10.26
C GLU A 29 9.15 35.97 8.95
N ARG A 30 9.55 35.37 7.83
CA ARG A 30 9.14 35.79 6.48
C ARG A 30 7.94 35.02 5.93
N ASN A 31 7.55 33.92 6.58
CA ASN A 31 6.53 32.99 6.09
C ASN A 31 6.90 32.47 4.67
N GLU A 32 8.19 32.17 4.48
CA GLU A 32 8.76 31.74 3.20
C GLU A 32 9.34 30.33 3.30
N LEU A 33 8.93 29.45 2.38
CA LEU A 33 9.52 28.12 2.20
C LEU A 33 10.57 28.21 1.08
N THR A 34 11.81 27.81 1.39
CA THR A 34 12.89 27.70 0.41
C THR A 34 13.21 26.23 0.18
N GLU A 35 13.19 25.80 -1.08
CA GLU A 35 13.49 24.44 -1.49
C GLU A 35 14.63 24.46 -2.52
N TRP A 36 15.56 23.52 -2.40
CA TRP A 36 16.62 23.35 -3.39
C TRP A 36 17.08 21.89 -3.50
N PHE A 37 17.75 21.60 -4.61
CA PHE A 37 18.27 20.28 -4.93
C PHE A 37 19.79 20.35 -5.05
N GLY A 38 20.47 19.38 -4.47
CA GLY A 38 21.91 19.24 -4.63
C GLY A 38 22.57 18.58 -3.43
N TRP A 39 23.78 18.08 -3.67
CA TRP A 39 24.65 17.59 -2.60
C TRP A 39 25.25 18.76 -1.84
N GLU A 40 25.17 18.72 -0.51
CA GLU A 40 25.89 19.66 0.34
C GLU A 40 27.39 19.34 0.40
N ASP A 41 28.22 20.32 0.74
CA ASP A 41 29.68 20.21 0.73
C ASP A 41 30.22 19.11 1.64
N PHE A 42 29.45 18.71 2.65
CA PHE A 42 29.86 17.63 3.55
C PHE A 42 29.46 16.23 3.05
N ASP A 43 28.57 16.12 2.07
CA ASP A 43 28.13 14.84 1.54
C ASP A 43 29.27 14.11 0.80
N ILE A 44 29.29 12.78 0.85
CA ILE A 44 30.31 12.00 0.16
C ILE A 44 30.22 12.17 -1.36
N TYR A 45 29.02 12.32 -1.92
CA TYR A 45 28.77 12.47 -3.35
C TYR A 45 29.25 13.83 -3.90
N SER A 46 29.38 14.86 -3.05
CA SER A 46 29.99 16.15 -3.44
C SER A 46 31.53 16.12 -3.39
N LYS A 47 32.12 15.25 -2.55
CA LYS A 47 33.57 15.16 -2.31
C LYS A 47 34.33 14.25 -3.27
N ILE A 48 33.66 13.34 -3.97
CA ILE A 48 34.30 12.41 -4.90
C ILE A 48 34.81 13.18 -6.14
N LYS A 49 36.04 12.88 -6.60
CA LYS A 49 36.67 13.52 -7.78
C LYS A 49 35.78 13.51 -9.04
N LYS A 50 34.94 12.47 -9.18
CA LYS A 50 33.86 12.42 -10.15
C LYS A 50 32.60 12.98 -9.49
N LYS A 51 32.06 14.09 -10.00
CA LYS A 51 30.76 14.60 -9.55
C LYS A 51 29.68 13.56 -9.89
N TYR A 52 29.09 12.94 -8.87
CA TYR A 52 27.95 12.04 -9.01
C TYR A 52 26.66 12.85 -9.16
N SER A 53 25.87 12.59 -10.21
CA SER A 53 24.50 13.10 -10.28
C SER A 53 23.59 12.34 -9.30
N PHE A 54 22.41 12.88 -9.02
CA PHE A 54 21.40 12.15 -8.24
C PHE A 54 21.05 10.81 -8.88
N CYS A 55 20.86 10.79 -10.22
CA CYS A 55 20.58 9.57 -10.97
C CYS A 55 21.71 8.54 -10.85
N ASP A 56 22.99 8.98 -10.86
CA ASP A 56 24.13 8.08 -10.65
C ASP A 56 24.10 7.44 -9.26
N ALA A 57 23.76 8.22 -8.22
CA ALA A 57 23.66 7.73 -6.85
C ALA A 57 22.46 6.78 -6.66
N CYS A 58 21.36 7.04 -7.36
CA CYS A 58 20.15 6.22 -7.34
C CYS A 58 20.21 4.98 -8.24
N LYS A 59 21.30 4.76 -8.99
CA LYS A 59 21.43 3.65 -9.92
C LYS A 59 21.06 2.27 -9.33
N PRO A 60 21.50 1.88 -8.11
CA PRO A 60 21.09 0.60 -7.53
C PRO A 60 19.58 0.49 -7.29
N ILE A 61 18.92 1.60 -6.94
CA ILE A 61 17.47 1.66 -6.71
C ILE A 61 16.72 1.57 -8.04
N ILE A 62 17.21 2.27 -9.06
CA ILE A 62 16.67 2.23 -10.43
C ILE A 62 16.81 0.82 -11.01
N ASP A 63 17.98 0.20 -10.88
CA ASP A 63 18.22 -1.17 -11.35
C ASP A 63 17.26 -2.14 -10.64
N ARG A 64 17.03 -1.97 -9.33
CA ARG A 64 16.05 -2.77 -8.58
C ARG A 64 14.60 -2.56 -9.02
N TYR A 65 14.21 -1.32 -9.28
CA TYR A 65 12.90 -0.99 -9.85
C TYR A 65 12.73 -1.68 -11.20
N ASN A 66 13.74 -1.59 -12.08
CA ASN A 66 13.70 -2.25 -13.36
C ASN A 66 13.65 -3.78 -13.21
N GLU A 67 14.37 -4.41 -12.29
CA GLU A 67 14.25 -5.86 -12.02
C GLU A 67 12.81 -6.26 -11.65
N ILE A 68 12.15 -5.46 -10.83
CA ILE A 68 10.76 -5.67 -10.41
C ILE A 68 9.81 -5.62 -11.62
N PHE A 69 10.01 -4.67 -12.55
CA PHE A 69 9.10 -4.42 -13.66
C PHE A 69 9.54 -4.99 -15.02
N SER A 70 10.78 -5.48 -15.18
CA SER A 70 11.33 -6.02 -16.44
C SER A 70 10.83 -7.43 -16.78
N GLY A 71 10.15 -8.11 -15.85
CA GLY A 71 9.42 -9.36 -16.13
C GLY A 71 8.10 -9.16 -16.92
N THR A 72 7.80 -7.93 -17.37
CA THR A 72 6.54 -7.57 -18.06
C THR A 72 6.70 -7.30 -19.56
N GLU A 73 7.87 -7.52 -20.16
CA GLU A 73 7.98 -7.59 -21.62
C GLU A 73 7.36 -8.89 -22.11
N THR A 74 6.09 -8.84 -22.49
CA THR A 74 5.52 -9.81 -23.43
C THR A 74 6.31 -9.71 -24.72
N ASP A 75 7.24 -10.64 -24.92
CA ASP A 75 7.76 -10.94 -26.24
C ASP A 75 6.56 -11.20 -27.17
N ASN A 76 6.45 -10.38 -28.21
CA ASN A 76 5.50 -10.56 -29.32
C ASN A 76 5.88 -11.76 -30.22
N SER A 77 6.49 -12.79 -29.66
CA SER A 77 6.66 -14.10 -30.30
C SER A 77 5.83 -15.08 -29.48
N GLY A 78 4.65 -15.41 -30.01
CA GLY A 78 3.85 -16.51 -29.48
C GLY A 78 4.73 -17.75 -29.32
N GLU A 79 4.65 -18.34 -28.13
CA GLU A 79 5.47 -19.42 -27.54
C GLU A 79 6.46 -18.92 -26.49
N SER A 80 6.00 -18.84 -25.24
CA SER A 80 6.88 -18.97 -24.08
C SER A 80 6.54 -20.27 -23.34
N GLU A 81 7.55 -21.11 -23.25
CA GLU A 81 7.54 -22.39 -22.56
C GLU A 81 7.16 -22.21 -21.08
N ILE A 82 6.23 -23.05 -20.63
CA ILE A 82 5.88 -23.25 -19.23
C ILE A 82 7.12 -23.80 -18.54
N ASN A 83 7.85 -22.97 -17.79
CA ASN A 83 8.80 -23.47 -16.80
C ASN A 83 8.84 -22.55 -15.57
N ASN A 84 8.23 -23.04 -14.49
CA ASN A 84 8.43 -22.69 -13.09
C ASN A 84 8.32 -21.20 -12.70
N LYS A 85 7.10 -20.66 -12.63
CA LYS A 85 6.81 -19.44 -11.84
C LYS A 85 6.18 -19.80 -10.50
N GLU A 86 7.03 -19.90 -9.50
CA GLU A 86 6.69 -19.79 -8.08
C GLU A 86 6.07 -18.39 -7.86
N TYR A 87 4.77 -18.33 -7.55
CA TYR A 87 3.99 -17.12 -7.19
C TYR A 87 4.39 -15.82 -7.90
N GLU A 88 3.72 -15.52 -9.02
CA GLU A 88 3.81 -14.21 -9.68
C GLU A 88 3.18 -13.15 -8.76
N ILE A 89 4.03 -12.36 -8.09
CA ILE A 89 3.62 -11.25 -7.22
C ILE A 89 3.14 -10.12 -8.13
N ASP A 90 1.91 -9.63 -7.91
CA ASP A 90 1.43 -8.40 -8.57
C ASP A 90 2.20 -7.20 -8.00
N TYR A 91 3.15 -6.68 -8.78
CA TYR A 91 4.11 -5.66 -8.33
C TYR A 91 3.50 -4.25 -8.19
N SER A 92 2.19 -4.07 -8.43
CA SER A 92 1.46 -2.87 -7.98
C SER A 92 1.15 -2.87 -6.48
N ASP A 93 1.26 -4.03 -5.83
CA ASP A 93 0.95 -4.26 -4.41
C ASP A 93 2.21 -4.82 -3.70
N TYR A 94 3.40 -4.25 -3.96
CA TYR A 94 4.69 -4.83 -3.52
C TYR A 94 4.87 -4.81 -2.00
N GLY A 95 4.50 -3.71 -1.34
CA GLY A 95 4.48 -3.56 0.11
C GLY A 95 3.51 -4.53 0.77
N ASP A 96 2.32 -4.73 0.18
CA ASP A 96 1.34 -5.73 0.62
C ASP A 96 1.90 -7.15 0.49
N ALA A 97 2.50 -7.48 -0.65
CA ALA A 97 3.11 -8.78 -0.89
C ALA A 97 4.21 -9.12 0.12
N VAL A 98 5.05 -8.14 0.46
CA VAL A 98 6.11 -8.30 1.47
C VAL A 98 5.51 -8.43 2.89
N SER A 99 4.36 -7.80 3.16
CA SER A 99 3.65 -7.90 4.44
C SER A 99 3.15 -9.32 4.73
N TYR A 100 2.64 -10.04 3.71
CA TYR A 100 2.21 -11.44 3.86
C TYR A 100 3.34 -12.38 4.32
N ILE A 101 4.59 -12.09 3.94
CA ILE A 101 5.75 -12.87 4.40
C ILE A 101 5.93 -12.71 5.93
N VAL A 102 5.68 -11.51 6.45
CA VAL A 102 5.77 -11.23 7.88
C VAL A 102 4.61 -11.87 8.62
N GLU A 103 3.38 -11.71 8.13
CA GLU A 103 2.18 -12.33 8.70
C GLU A 103 2.36 -13.86 8.83
N ALA A 104 2.71 -14.53 7.73
CA ALA A 104 2.94 -15.97 7.71
C ALA A 104 4.03 -16.38 8.72
N LYS A 105 5.05 -15.53 8.91
CA LYS A 105 6.10 -15.80 9.88
C LYS A 105 5.61 -15.64 11.31
N LEU A 106 4.85 -14.60 11.64
CA LEU A 106 4.33 -14.33 12.99
C LEU A 106 3.45 -15.47 13.52
N LEU A 107 2.69 -16.13 12.65
CA LEU A 107 1.87 -17.30 13.01
C LEU A 107 2.70 -18.44 13.61
N THR A 108 3.96 -18.58 13.21
CA THR A 108 4.87 -19.64 13.67
C THR A 108 5.64 -19.31 14.94
N LEU A 109 5.52 -18.07 15.44
CA LEU A 109 6.35 -17.54 16.52
C LEU A 109 5.54 -17.41 17.81
N ASP A 110 6.21 -17.55 18.95
CA ASP A 110 5.66 -17.16 20.25
C ASP A 110 5.65 -15.63 20.44
N GLU A 111 5.03 -15.15 21.52
CA GLU A 111 4.89 -13.71 21.80
C GLU A 111 6.25 -12.98 21.88
N ALA A 112 7.25 -13.57 22.55
CA ALA A 112 8.56 -12.96 22.69
C ALA A 112 9.29 -12.87 21.35
N GLN A 113 9.17 -13.93 20.54
CA GLN A 113 9.73 -14.00 19.20
C GLN A 113 9.04 -13.03 18.23
N ARG A 114 7.70 -12.86 18.32
CA ARG A 114 6.95 -11.87 17.53
C ARG A 114 7.44 -10.45 17.84
N LYS A 115 7.51 -10.10 19.13
CA LYS A 115 8.04 -8.79 19.58
C LYS A 115 9.46 -8.56 19.09
N ALA A 116 10.32 -9.59 19.13
CA ALA A 116 11.68 -9.49 18.62
C ALA A 116 11.73 -9.29 17.08
N LEU A 117 10.86 -9.95 16.33
CA LEU A 117 10.76 -9.78 14.88
C LEU A 117 10.28 -8.38 14.51
N ILE A 118 9.19 -7.90 15.13
CA ILE A 118 8.65 -6.56 14.93
C ILE A 118 9.70 -5.50 15.29
N SER A 119 10.40 -5.65 16.42
CA SER A 119 11.49 -4.75 16.80
C SER A 119 12.59 -4.67 15.74
N ARG A 120 12.94 -5.80 15.09
CA ARG A 120 13.93 -5.82 14.00
C ARG A 120 13.42 -5.11 12.75
N ILE A 121 12.14 -5.26 12.41
CA ILE A 121 11.50 -4.55 11.30
C ILE A 121 11.56 -3.05 11.57
N ILE A 122 11.08 -2.60 12.74
CA ILE A 122 11.12 -1.19 13.16
C ILE A 122 12.55 -0.61 13.06
N LYS A 123 13.55 -1.33 13.60
CA LYS A 123 14.96 -0.90 13.53
C LYS A 123 15.45 -0.74 12.09
N ARG A 124 15.09 -1.66 11.20
CA ARG A 124 15.47 -1.59 9.79
C ARG A 124 14.75 -0.48 9.04
N SER A 125 13.58 -0.07 9.50
CA SER A 125 12.80 1.04 8.96
C SER A 125 13.14 2.40 9.58
N ALA A 126 14.25 2.52 10.31
CA ALA A 126 14.58 3.75 11.04
C ALA A 126 14.61 5.00 10.13
N ALA A 127 15.12 4.88 8.89
CA ALA A 127 15.17 5.97 7.92
C ALA A 127 13.78 6.44 7.43
N LEU A 128 12.76 5.59 7.59
CA LEU A 128 11.37 5.85 7.22
C LEU A 128 10.53 6.34 8.40
N ILE A 129 11.00 6.14 9.63
CA ILE A 129 10.30 6.52 10.86
C ILE A 129 10.86 7.83 11.41
N ILE A 130 12.18 7.97 11.45
CA ILE A 130 12.85 9.16 11.97
C ILE A 130 12.72 10.29 10.94
N ASN A 131 11.97 11.34 11.30
CA ASN A 131 11.61 12.46 10.43
C ASN A 131 10.91 12.03 9.12
N GLY A 132 10.39 10.80 9.07
CA GLY A 132 9.98 10.15 7.82
C GLY A 132 8.76 10.78 7.15
N TRP A 133 7.84 11.37 7.92
CA TRP A 133 6.67 12.06 7.36
C TRP A 133 7.06 13.13 6.35
N GLN A 134 8.11 13.91 6.65
CA GLN A 134 8.60 14.99 5.80
C GLN A 134 9.17 14.42 4.50
N THR A 135 10.01 13.39 4.62
CA THR A 135 10.59 12.67 3.47
C THR A 135 9.52 12.12 2.53
N MET A 136 8.57 11.35 3.05
CA MET A 136 7.52 10.71 2.26
C MET A 136 6.61 11.76 1.60
N ASN A 137 6.19 12.77 2.36
CA ASN A 137 5.32 13.82 1.82
C ASN A 137 6.01 14.64 0.73
N SER A 138 7.27 15.05 0.93
CA SER A 138 8.01 15.81 -0.08
C SER A 138 8.28 15.00 -1.35
N ALA A 139 8.67 13.73 -1.22
CA ALA A 139 8.90 12.85 -2.37
C ALA A 139 7.62 12.70 -3.23
N TYR A 140 6.48 12.50 -2.57
CA TYR A 140 5.17 12.42 -3.22
C TYR A 140 4.86 13.71 -3.99
N GLN A 141 4.98 14.87 -3.35
CA GLN A 141 4.69 16.17 -3.96
C GLN A 141 5.58 16.48 -5.16
N ILE A 142 6.87 16.11 -5.09
CA ILE A 142 7.80 16.28 -6.22
C ILE A 142 7.39 15.36 -7.39
N SER A 143 7.00 14.12 -7.10
CA SER A 143 6.60 13.15 -8.13
C SER A 143 5.35 13.59 -8.92
N LEU A 144 4.42 14.31 -8.28
CA LEU A 144 3.20 14.82 -8.90
C LEU A 144 3.41 16.06 -9.77
N ASN A 145 4.44 16.87 -9.51
CA ASN A 145 4.61 18.20 -10.11
C ASN A 145 5.58 18.22 -11.32
N ARG A 146 5.51 17.21 -12.18
CA ARG A 146 6.38 17.06 -13.36
C ARG A 146 6.42 18.31 -14.26
N GLU A 147 5.29 19.00 -14.43
CA GLU A 147 5.17 20.16 -15.33
C GLU A 147 5.76 21.46 -14.76
N THR A 148 5.65 21.67 -13.44
CA THR A 148 6.09 22.90 -12.76
C THR A 148 7.61 23.04 -12.76
N PHE A 149 8.32 21.91 -12.69
CA PHE A 149 9.77 21.87 -12.57
C PHE A 149 10.48 21.27 -13.80
N GLY A 150 9.74 20.71 -14.76
CA GLY A 150 10.23 19.93 -15.90
C GLY A 150 10.65 20.71 -17.16
N LYS A 151 11.13 21.97 -17.05
CA LYS A 151 11.62 22.69 -18.24
C LYS A 151 13.04 22.23 -18.64
N GLY A 152 13.15 21.08 -19.33
CA GLY A 152 14.36 20.63 -20.04
C GLY A 152 14.62 19.11 -20.00
N LYS A 153 15.33 18.55 -21.00
CA LYS A 153 15.66 17.10 -21.09
C LYS A 153 16.39 16.54 -19.85
N ARG A 154 17.30 17.33 -19.26
CA ARG A 154 18.02 16.97 -18.01
C ARG A 154 17.10 16.89 -16.79
N ASN A 155 15.95 17.56 -16.81
CA ASN A 155 15.00 17.52 -15.71
C ASN A 155 14.17 16.24 -15.78
N LEU A 156 13.88 15.69 -16.96
CA LEU A 156 13.06 14.48 -17.11
C LEU A 156 13.67 13.25 -16.42
N GLU A 157 14.97 12.97 -16.61
CA GLU A 157 15.66 11.84 -15.94
C GLU A 157 15.69 11.99 -14.41
N LEU A 158 15.84 13.23 -13.93
CA LEU A 158 15.79 13.53 -12.49
C LEU A 158 14.37 13.28 -11.93
N TYR A 159 13.33 13.69 -12.66
CA TYR A 159 11.93 13.45 -12.29
C TYR A 159 11.59 11.97 -12.26
N ASP A 160 11.96 11.23 -13.30
CA ASP A 160 11.72 9.80 -13.37
C ASP A 160 12.44 9.08 -12.20
N THR A 161 13.63 9.56 -11.80
CA THR A 161 14.33 9.08 -10.60
C THR A 161 13.54 9.38 -9.32
N PHE A 162 12.97 10.57 -9.16
CA PHE A 162 12.11 10.90 -8.02
C PHE A 162 10.83 10.06 -7.98
N CYS A 163 10.23 9.76 -9.14
CA CYS A 163 9.07 8.86 -9.21
C CYS A 163 9.43 7.44 -8.73
N ILE A 164 10.59 6.93 -9.11
CA ILE A 164 11.08 5.61 -8.64
C ILE A 164 11.35 5.64 -7.13
N ILE A 165 11.96 6.71 -6.61
CA ILE A 165 12.16 6.89 -5.17
C ILE A 165 10.81 6.91 -4.45
N ASN A 166 9.85 7.70 -4.94
CA ASN A 166 8.52 7.80 -4.36
C ASN A 166 7.80 6.44 -4.31
N TYR A 167 7.90 5.64 -5.38
CA TYR A 167 7.36 4.28 -5.39
C TYR A 167 7.85 3.46 -4.19
N PHE A 168 9.16 3.37 -3.96
CA PHE A 168 9.66 2.58 -2.81
C PHE A 168 9.26 3.16 -1.46
N LEU A 169 9.08 4.48 -1.35
CA LEU A 169 8.62 5.12 -0.12
C LEU A 169 7.13 4.84 0.14
N GLU A 170 6.29 4.89 -0.91
CA GLU A 170 4.86 4.54 -0.84
C GLU A 170 4.67 3.07 -0.48
N GLU A 171 5.37 2.16 -1.16
CA GLU A 171 5.31 0.72 -0.85
C GLU A 171 5.77 0.44 0.58
N ALA A 172 6.75 1.19 1.09
CA ALA A 172 7.20 1.05 2.47
C ALA A 172 6.20 1.63 3.49
N GLU A 173 5.50 2.71 3.14
CA GLU A 173 4.40 3.25 3.95
C GLU A 173 3.24 2.24 4.03
N ILE A 174 2.87 1.61 2.91
CA ILE A 174 1.88 0.52 2.85
C ILE A 174 2.32 -0.66 3.73
N PHE A 175 3.56 -1.14 3.54
CA PHE A 175 4.10 -2.23 4.33
C PHE A 175 4.05 -1.92 5.83
N LEU A 176 4.52 -0.75 6.25
CA LEU A 176 4.52 -0.36 7.67
C LEU A 176 3.11 -0.22 8.24
N SER A 177 2.15 0.28 7.46
CA SER A 177 0.74 0.30 7.84
C SER A 177 0.23 -1.12 8.12
N ASN A 178 0.53 -2.08 7.25
CA ASN A 178 0.13 -3.48 7.46
C ASN A 178 0.83 -4.10 8.68
N ILE A 179 2.10 -3.73 8.94
CA ILE A 179 2.78 -4.14 10.17
C ILE A 179 2.06 -3.59 11.40
N GLY A 180 1.51 -2.38 11.33
CA GLY A 180 0.67 -1.82 12.39
C GLY A 180 -0.57 -2.67 12.66
N ASP A 181 -1.32 -3.02 11.62
CA ASP A 181 -2.49 -3.90 11.74
C ASP A 181 -2.10 -5.26 12.37
N LEU A 182 -0.98 -5.86 11.95
CA LEU A 182 -0.47 -7.09 12.56
C LEU A 182 -0.07 -6.89 14.03
N CYS A 183 0.48 -5.73 14.39
CA CYS A 183 0.81 -5.43 15.78
C CYS A 183 -0.45 -5.38 16.64
N ASP A 184 -1.53 -4.78 16.14
CA ASP A 184 -2.82 -4.74 16.82
C ASP A 184 -3.39 -6.15 17.06
N ASP A 185 -3.33 -7.02 16.04
CA ASP A 185 -3.78 -8.43 16.14
C ASP A 185 -3.06 -9.21 17.24
N TYR A 186 -1.78 -8.90 17.48
CA TYR A 186 -0.95 -9.53 18.51
C TYR A 186 -0.80 -8.71 19.79
N ASN A 187 -1.57 -7.63 19.96
CA ASN A 187 -1.52 -6.73 21.11
C ASN A 187 -0.08 -6.21 21.39
N ILE A 188 0.61 -5.82 20.32
CA ILE A 188 1.96 -5.27 20.34
C ILE A 188 1.86 -3.75 20.24
N ASP A 189 2.24 -3.05 21.30
CA ASP A 189 2.31 -1.58 21.33
C ASP A 189 3.51 -1.08 20.51
N VAL A 190 3.26 -0.81 19.22
CA VAL A 190 4.27 -0.40 18.24
C VAL A 190 4.84 0.99 18.51
N GLU A 191 4.00 1.92 18.98
CA GLU A 191 4.40 3.29 19.32
C GLU A 191 5.41 3.28 20.47
N LYS A 192 5.07 2.59 21.57
CA LYS A 192 5.97 2.41 22.70
C LYS A 192 7.24 1.69 22.30
N MET A 193 7.16 0.72 21.38
CA MET A 193 8.34 0.04 20.86
C MET A 193 9.26 0.99 20.10
N CYS A 194 8.72 1.88 19.26
CA CYS A 194 9.49 2.91 18.57
C CYS A 194 10.16 3.87 19.55
N ILE A 195 9.43 4.36 20.55
CA ILE A 195 9.97 5.25 21.60
C ILE A 195 11.12 4.57 22.36
N ASN A 196 10.96 3.29 22.73
CA ASN A 196 12.01 2.54 23.41
C ASN A 196 13.26 2.34 22.55
N LEU A 197 13.11 2.27 21.22
CA LEU A 197 14.20 2.00 20.29
C LEU A 197 14.96 3.26 19.88
N PHE A 198 14.26 4.38 19.70
CA PHE A 198 14.83 5.61 19.13
C PHE A 198 14.81 6.80 20.08
N GLY A 199 14.18 6.67 21.25
CA GLY A 199 13.99 7.76 22.22
C GLY A 199 12.72 8.56 21.97
N SER A 200 12.42 9.50 22.87
CA SER A 200 11.35 10.49 22.72
C SER A 200 11.85 11.76 22.02
N GLY A 201 10.90 12.59 21.54
CA GLY A 201 11.08 13.60 20.49
C GLY A 201 12.01 14.80 20.72
N GLU A 202 12.95 14.74 21.66
CA GLU A 202 13.91 15.82 21.91
C GLU A 202 15.00 15.91 20.83
N THR A 203 15.28 14.81 20.11
CA THR A 203 16.28 14.78 19.02
C THR A 203 15.67 14.46 17.66
N TYR A 204 14.63 13.63 17.61
CA TYR A 204 14.02 13.14 16.37
C TYR A 204 12.50 13.16 16.45
N LYS A 205 11.82 13.65 15.41
CA LYS A 205 10.36 13.49 15.31
C LYS A 205 10.08 12.09 14.77
N LEU A 206 9.45 11.24 15.57
CA LEU A 206 9.06 9.91 15.14
C LEU A 206 7.73 9.96 14.37
N TYR A 207 7.74 9.41 13.16
CA TYR A 207 6.54 9.23 12.34
C TYR A 207 5.89 7.88 12.67
N THR A 208 5.34 7.74 13.87
CA THR A 208 4.70 6.49 14.32
C THR A 208 3.33 6.26 13.68
N SER A 209 2.66 7.30 13.20
CA SER A 209 1.39 7.15 12.48
C SER A 209 1.51 6.47 11.11
N VAL A 210 2.73 6.16 10.66
CA VAL A 210 2.96 5.26 9.51
C VAL A 210 2.41 3.85 9.75
N PHE A 211 2.25 3.45 11.02
CA PHE A 211 1.63 2.19 11.41
C PHE A 211 0.09 2.26 11.46
N ASP A 212 -0.52 3.44 11.32
CA ASP A 212 -1.97 3.60 11.40
C ASP A 212 -2.63 3.53 10.01
N ASN A 213 -3.31 2.42 9.70
CA ASN A 213 -4.05 2.26 8.42
C ASN A 213 -5.16 3.33 8.24
N SER A 214 -5.74 3.80 9.35
CA SER A 214 -6.71 4.90 9.34
C SER A 214 -6.10 6.24 8.89
N ALA A 215 -4.83 6.49 9.21
CA ALA A 215 -4.10 7.70 8.81
C ALA A 215 -3.71 7.64 7.33
N TYR A 216 -3.28 6.48 6.82
CA TYR A 216 -2.98 6.27 5.39
C TYR A 216 -4.19 6.59 4.51
N ARG A 217 -5.34 5.96 4.77
CA ARG A 217 -6.58 6.21 4.00
C ARG A 217 -7.07 7.66 4.09
N SER A 218 -6.83 8.33 5.21
CA SER A 218 -7.24 9.72 5.43
C SER A 218 -6.27 10.73 4.79
N LYS A 219 -4.96 10.46 4.81
CA LYS A 219 -3.90 11.26 4.17
C LYS A 219 -4.11 11.32 2.66
N PHE A 220 -4.26 10.16 2.02
CA PHE A 220 -4.51 10.12 0.58
C PHE A 220 -5.89 10.69 0.24
N LYS A 221 -6.95 10.42 1.02
CA LYS A 221 -8.28 10.99 0.77
C LYS A 221 -8.33 12.52 0.92
N TYR A 222 -7.72 13.09 1.95
CA TYR A 222 -7.66 14.54 2.18
C TYR A 222 -6.85 15.24 1.09
N LEU A 223 -5.70 14.69 0.72
CA LEU A 223 -4.89 15.22 -0.38
C LEU A 223 -5.64 15.11 -1.72
N ASP A 224 -6.24 13.95 -2.00
CA ASP A 224 -7.04 13.72 -3.20
C ASP A 224 -8.22 14.70 -3.27
N GLU A 225 -8.90 14.99 -2.16
CA GLU A 225 -9.96 16.01 -2.02
C GLU A 225 -9.46 17.46 -2.25
N LEU A 226 -8.29 17.82 -1.70
CA LEU A 226 -7.64 19.13 -1.87
C LEU A 226 -7.22 19.41 -3.32
N TYR A 227 -6.94 18.36 -4.09
CA TYR A 227 -6.58 18.46 -5.51
C TYR A 227 -7.77 18.17 -6.45
N LYS A 228 -8.85 17.51 -5.99
CA LYS A 228 -10.12 17.43 -6.74
C LYS A 228 -10.72 18.81 -6.95
N SER A 229 -10.58 19.74 -6.00
CA SER A 229 -11.08 21.11 -6.16
C SER A 229 -10.30 21.96 -7.17
N ASN A 230 -9.11 21.53 -7.59
CA ASN A 230 -8.27 22.24 -8.58
C ASN A 230 -8.29 21.61 -9.99
N SER A 231 -8.96 20.47 -10.17
CA SER A 231 -8.90 19.65 -11.40
C SER A 231 -10.27 19.36 -12.01
N ASP A 232 -11.14 20.37 -12.08
CA ASP A 232 -12.45 20.31 -12.77
C ASP A 232 -12.38 20.01 -14.29
N SER A 233 -11.24 19.58 -14.82
CA SER A 233 -11.07 19.05 -16.18
C SER A 233 -11.06 17.50 -16.25
N LYS A 234 -11.58 16.83 -15.22
CA LYS A 234 -11.72 15.36 -15.01
C LYS A 234 -12.71 14.63 -15.95
N GLY A 235 -12.59 14.82 -17.26
CA GLY A 235 -13.38 14.05 -18.23
C GLY A 235 -12.88 12.63 -18.52
N ALA A 236 -11.60 12.33 -18.26
CA ALA A 236 -10.94 11.19 -18.91
C ALA A 236 -10.49 10.04 -17.99
N ILE A 237 -10.54 10.20 -16.66
CA ILE A 237 -9.94 9.22 -15.72
C ILE A 237 -10.96 8.17 -15.23
N GLU A 238 -12.26 8.43 -15.32
CA GLU A 238 -13.29 7.50 -14.79
C GLU A 238 -13.34 6.14 -15.50
N THR A 239 -12.83 6.02 -16.72
CA THR A 239 -13.02 4.83 -17.57
C THR A 239 -12.05 3.69 -17.28
N ASN A 240 -10.83 3.96 -16.83
CA ASN A 240 -9.81 2.92 -16.60
C ASN A 240 -9.79 2.38 -15.16
N ALA A 241 -10.20 3.18 -14.17
CA ALA A 241 -10.33 2.72 -12.78
C ALA A 241 -11.55 1.79 -12.55
N ARG A 242 -12.55 1.84 -13.44
CA ARG A 242 -13.71 0.92 -13.40
C ARG A 242 -13.32 -0.51 -13.80
N LYS A 243 -12.54 -0.67 -14.88
CA LYS A 243 -12.19 -1.99 -15.42
C LYS A 243 -11.38 -2.92 -14.50
N ARG A 244 -10.50 -2.38 -13.64
CA ARG A 244 -9.69 -3.21 -12.71
C ARG A 244 -10.38 -3.53 -11.38
N ARG A 245 -11.48 -2.85 -11.05
CA ARG A 245 -12.33 -3.22 -9.89
C ARG A 245 -13.28 -4.38 -10.19
N ASP A 246 -13.47 -4.71 -11.47
CA ASP A 246 -14.50 -5.66 -11.91
C ASP A 246 -14.07 -7.15 -11.79
N GLU A 247 -12.82 -7.46 -11.45
CA GLU A 247 -12.31 -8.85 -11.35
C GLU A 247 -12.11 -9.36 -9.91
N ARG A 248 -12.02 -8.50 -8.88
CA ARG A 248 -11.96 -8.93 -7.47
C ARG A 248 -13.38 -9.19 -6.94
N THR A 249 -13.62 -10.37 -6.37
CA THR A 249 -14.91 -10.70 -5.74
C THR A 249 -15.21 -9.72 -4.62
N THR A 250 -16.33 -9.00 -4.73
CA THR A 250 -16.66 -7.94 -3.77
C THR A 250 -17.16 -8.53 -2.44
N ALA A 251 -17.02 -7.78 -1.35
CA ALA A 251 -17.56 -8.17 -0.04
C ALA A 251 -19.08 -8.46 -0.08
N ASN A 252 -19.82 -7.82 -1.00
CA ASN A 252 -21.24 -8.11 -1.25
C ASN A 252 -21.45 -9.49 -1.89
N GLN A 253 -20.65 -9.83 -2.91
CA GLN A 253 -20.72 -11.12 -3.58
C GLN A 253 -20.32 -12.26 -2.63
N GLN A 254 -19.27 -12.06 -1.83
CA GLN A 254 -18.86 -13.00 -0.80
C GLN A 254 -19.95 -13.18 0.26
N TYR A 255 -20.52 -12.08 0.78
CA TYR A 255 -21.62 -12.14 1.74
C TYR A 255 -22.86 -12.85 1.17
N ASP A 256 -23.28 -12.53 -0.05
CA ASP A 256 -24.47 -13.15 -0.66
C ASP A 256 -24.29 -14.66 -0.84
N ALA A 257 -23.08 -15.11 -1.25
CA ALA A 257 -22.74 -16.53 -1.33
C ALA A 257 -22.75 -17.22 0.06
N ILE A 258 -22.10 -16.64 1.06
CA ILE A 258 -22.06 -17.16 2.44
C ILE A 258 -23.47 -17.22 3.04
N SER A 259 -24.26 -16.16 2.85
CA SER A 259 -25.64 -16.07 3.34
C SER A 259 -26.52 -17.16 2.72
N ALA A 260 -26.34 -17.44 1.43
CA ALA A 260 -27.07 -18.50 0.74
C ALA A 260 -26.73 -19.89 1.29
N LEU A 261 -25.44 -20.17 1.54
CA LEU A 261 -24.96 -21.42 2.14
C LEU A 261 -25.48 -21.61 3.56
N LEU A 262 -25.41 -20.57 4.40
CA LEU A 262 -25.93 -20.61 5.77
C LEU A 262 -27.45 -20.84 5.80
N LYS A 263 -28.21 -20.18 4.91
CA LYS A 263 -29.65 -20.41 4.80
C LYS A 263 -29.97 -21.84 4.36
N ALA A 264 -29.20 -22.40 3.42
CA ALA A 264 -29.35 -23.78 2.96
C ALA A 264 -29.04 -24.79 4.08
N SER A 265 -28.10 -24.47 4.99
CA SER A 265 -27.79 -25.28 6.17
C SER A 265 -28.83 -25.14 7.30
N GLY A 266 -29.95 -24.45 7.07
CA GLY A 266 -31.03 -24.28 8.05
C GLY A 266 -30.74 -23.21 9.11
N TRP A 267 -29.76 -22.34 8.91
CA TRP A 267 -29.45 -21.26 9.85
C TRP A 267 -30.59 -20.23 9.90
N LYS A 268 -31.12 -19.98 11.10
CA LYS A 268 -32.26 -19.08 11.34
C LYS A 268 -31.87 -17.63 11.64
N GLY A 269 -30.59 -17.30 11.48
CA GLY A 269 -30.05 -15.95 11.64
C GLY A 269 -29.48 -15.66 13.03
N ALA A 270 -28.57 -14.68 13.08
CA ALA A 270 -28.13 -13.96 14.28
C ALA A 270 -28.37 -12.46 14.05
N ASP A 271 -28.18 -11.61 15.07
CA ASP A 271 -28.25 -10.17 14.86
C ASP A 271 -27.20 -9.68 13.84
N ASN A 272 -27.46 -8.53 13.21
CA ASN A 272 -26.57 -7.97 12.18
C ASN A 272 -25.16 -7.67 12.70
N THR A 273 -24.97 -7.51 14.01
CA THR A 273 -23.64 -7.26 14.59
C THR A 273 -22.80 -8.54 14.57
N LYS A 274 -23.37 -9.65 15.05
CA LYS A 274 -22.70 -10.96 15.05
C LYS A 274 -22.51 -11.51 13.64
N THR A 275 -23.48 -11.25 12.76
CA THR A 275 -23.38 -11.61 11.35
C THR A 275 -22.27 -10.82 10.65
N ALA A 276 -22.16 -9.51 10.91
CA ALA A 276 -21.08 -8.69 10.36
C ALA A 276 -19.71 -9.14 10.86
N GLU A 277 -19.60 -9.50 12.14
CA GLU A 277 -18.37 -9.98 12.74
C GLU A 277 -17.90 -11.31 12.13
N PHE A 278 -18.81 -12.27 11.94
CA PHE A 278 -18.49 -13.54 11.29
C PHE A 278 -18.09 -13.37 9.82
N VAL A 279 -18.82 -12.54 9.08
CA VAL A 279 -18.54 -12.30 7.65
C VAL A 279 -17.24 -11.53 7.49
N ALA A 280 -17.00 -10.50 8.30
CA ALA A 280 -15.74 -9.76 8.35
C ALA A 280 -14.55 -10.69 8.61
N TRP A 281 -14.67 -11.62 9.56
CA TRP A 281 -13.66 -12.64 9.80
C TRP A 281 -13.44 -13.55 8.57
N LEU A 282 -14.51 -14.00 7.92
CA LEU A 282 -14.42 -14.96 6.81
C LEU A 282 -13.88 -14.33 5.51
N VAL A 283 -14.10 -13.03 5.31
CA VAL A 283 -13.69 -12.31 4.09
C VAL A 283 -12.48 -11.39 4.30
N ASN A 284 -11.85 -11.47 5.48
CA ASN A 284 -10.81 -10.55 5.93
C ASN A 284 -11.19 -9.07 5.75
N GLY A 285 -12.45 -8.74 6.10
CA GLY A 285 -13.06 -7.42 5.94
C GLY A 285 -13.27 -6.70 7.26
N SER A 286 -13.55 -5.39 7.19
CA SER A 286 -13.83 -4.58 8.39
C SER A 286 -15.25 -4.82 8.93
N LYS A 287 -15.41 -5.13 10.23
CA LYS A 287 -16.72 -5.34 10.87
C LYS A 287 -17.67 -4.14 10.72
N PRO A 288 -17.23 -2.88 10.97
CA PRO A 288 -18.03 -1.70 10.67
C PRO A 288 -18.44 -1.61 9.21
N TYR A 289 -17.52 -1.92 8.28
CA TYR A 289 -17.80 -1.86 6.84
C TYR A 289 -18.87 -2.86 6.41
N ILE A 290 -18.74 -4.13 6.81
CA ILE A 290 -19.75 -5.16 6.52
C ILE A 290 -21.10 -4.77 7.12
N ARG A 291 -21.10 -4.28 8.36
CA ARG A 291 -22.34 -3.88 9.03
C ARG A 291 -23.03 -2.69 8.36
N GLN A 292 -22.27 -1.68 7.96
CA GLN A 292 -22.78 -0.40 7.44
C GLN A 292 -23.00 -0.35 5.92
N TYR A 293 -22.33 -1.21 5.14
CA TYR A 293 -22.37 -1.13 3.68
C TYR A 293 -22.79 -2.44 3.01
N VAL A 294 -22.73 -3.58 3.71
CA VAL A 294 -23.12 -4.89 3.17
C VAL A 294 -24.45 -5.36 3.77
N LEU A 295 -24.61 -5.27 5.10
CA LEU A 295 -25.81 -5.75 5.82
C LEU A 295 -26.96 -4.73 5.91
N SER A 296 -26.66 -3.45 6.10
CA SER A 296 -27.66 -2.38 6.21
C SER A 296 -28.31 -2.02 4.86
N GLY A 297 -27.73 -2.46 3.74
CA GLY A 297 -28.30 -2.29 2.41
C GLY A 297 -28.18 -0.88 1.82
N GLU A 298 -27.44 0.04 2.43
CA GLU A 298 -27.26 1.37 1.84
C GLU A 298 -26.43 1.30 0.55
N ARG A 299 -27.11 1.59 -0.57
CA ARG A 299 -26.58 1.89 -1.93
C ARG A 299 -26.13 0.71 -2.81
N ARG A 300 -26.89 -0.37 -2.91
CA ARG A 300 -26.85 -1.18 -4.14
C ARG A 300 -27.98 -0.77 -5.07
N ASP A 301 -27.65 -0.20 -6.24
CA ASP A 301 -28.62 0.00 -7.29
C ASP A 301 -29.10 -1.36 -7.85
N LYS A 302 -30.26 -1.36 -8.51
CA LYS A 302 -30.93 -2.58 -8.98
C LYS A 302 -30.08 -3.37 -9.99
N GLU A 303 -29.33 -2.66 -10.82
CA GLU A 303 -28.48 -3.23 -11.88
C GLU A 303 -27.28 -3.96 -11.28
N LYS A 304 -26.59 -3.35 -10.31
CA LYS A 304 -25.44 -3.97 -9.64
C LYS A 304 -25.84 -5.20 -8.84
N LYS A 305 -27.01 -5.17 -8.21
CA LYS A 305 -27.55 -6.33 -7.50
C LYS A 305 -27.80 -7.51 -8.46
N GLU A 306 -28.35 -7.24 -9.64
CA GLU A 306 -28.61 -8.26 -10.67
C GLU A 306 -27.31 -8.86 -11.23
N MET A 307 -26.28 -8.04 -11.45
CA MET A 307 -24.96 -8.52 -11.88
C MET A 307 -24.31 -9.42 -10.84
N ASP A 308 -24.33 -9.03 -9.56
CA ASP A 308 -23.81 -9.84 -8.47
C ASP A 308 -24.56 -11.18 -8.38
N TYR A 309 -25.89 -11.19 -8.55
CA TYR A 309 -26.69 -12.41 -8.54
C TYR A 309 -26.30 -13.40 -9.64
N LYS A 310 -26.18 -12.91 -10.89
CA LYS A 310 -25.80 -13.76 -12.03
C LYS A 310 -24.41 -14.35 -11.87
N LEU A 311 -23.47 -13.56 -11.36
CA LEU A 311 -22.12 -14.05 -11.09
C LEU A 311 -22.13 -15.16 -10.02
N VAL A 312 -22.84 -14.96 -8.91
CA VAL A 312 -22.95 -15.99 -7.85
C VAL A 312 -23.66 -17.25 -8.35
N GLU A 313 -24.69 -17.10 -9.18
CA GLU A 313 -25.36 -18.22 -9.86
C GLU A 313 -24.39 -19.05 -10.72
N GLU A 314 -23.60 -18.38 -11.56
CA GLU A 314 -22.59 -19.04 -12.38
C GLU A 314 -21.57 -19.82 -11.54
N LYS A 315 -21.11 -19.25 -10.41
CA LYS A 315 -20.13 -19.91 -9.54
C LYS A 315 -20.72 -21.09 -8.76
N PHE A 316 -21.96 -20.99 -8.28
CA PHE A 316 -22.60 -22.12 -7.62
C PHE A 316 -22.91 -23.28 -8.57
N LYS A 317 -23.25 -22.98 -9.82
CA LYS A 317 -23.44 -24.00 -10.86
C LYS A 317 -22.17 -24.84 -11.10
N LEU A 318 -20.97 -24.24 -10.99
CA LEU A 318 -19.70 -24.96 -11.16
C LEU A 318 -19.50 -26.08 -10.12
N ILE A 319 -20.10 -25.94 -8.95
CA ILE A 319 -20.02 -26.93 -7.86
C ILE A 319 -21.31 -27.76 -7.72
N GLY A 320 -22.17 -27.73 -8.74
CA GLY A 320 -23.40 -28.53 -8.80
C GLY A 320 -24.54 -28.02 -7.92
N LEU A 321 -24.50 -26.75 -7.51
CA LEU A 321 -25.56 -26.11 -6.72
C LEU A 321 -26.42 -25.20 -7.60
N THR A 322 -27.74 -25.32 -7.47
CA THR A 322 -28.70 -24.44 -8.14
C THR A 322 -28.97 -23.22 -7.26
N TYR A 323 -28.76 -22.01 -7.79
CA TYR A 323 -28.96 -20.76 -7.06
C TYR A 323 -29.94 -19.86 -7.81
N GLU A 324 -31.04 -19.48 -7.15
CA GLU A 324 -32.05 -18.60 -7.73
C GLU A 324 -32.57 -17.62 -6.68
N ASN A 325 -32.71 -16.35 -7.06
CA ASN A 325 -33.30 -15.29 -6.22
C ASN A 325 -32.71 -15.19 -4.81
N GLY A 326 -31.38 -15.33 -4.67
CA GLY A 326 -30.71 -15.20 -3.38
C GLY A 326 -30.78 -16.43 -2.48
N LYS A 327 -31.14 -17.60 -3.02
CA LYS A 327 -31.24 -18.86 -2.29
C LYS A 327 -30.69 -20.02 -3.10
N ILE A 328 -30.05 -20.96 -2.41
CA ILE A 328 -29.74 -22.27 -2.98
C ILE A 328 -31.04 -23.08 -3.00
N LYS A 329 -31.39 -23.65 -4.15
CA LYS A 329 -32.47 -24.61 -4.27
C LYS A 329 -31.89 -26.00 -4.04
N ASN A 330 -32.48 -26.72 -3.09
CA ASN A 330 -32.30 -28.16 -3.00
C ASN A 330 -33.29 -28.77 -4.01
N GLU A 331 -32.83 -29.70 -4.83
CA GLU A 331 -33.74 -30.56 -5.60
C GLU A 331 -34.58 -31.45 -4.69
#